data_AF-A0A832WTP8-F1
#
_entry.id   AF-A0A832WTP8-F1
#
_cell.length_a   1.000
_cell.length_b   1.000
_cell.length_c   1.000
_cell.angle_alpha   90.00
_cell.angle_beta   90.00
_cell.angle_gamma   90.00
#
_symmetry.space_group_name_H-M   'P 1'
#
loop_
_entity.id
_entity.type
_entity.pdbx_description
1 polymer ?
#
loop_
_entity_poly.entity_id
_entity_poly.type
_entity_poly.pdbx_seq_one_letter_code
_entity_poly.pdbx_strand_id
1 'polypeptide(L)' 'VFRGITGFGKHSRIHTTSILRLSTDMPILIEVSDLEENIDRIRPKLDEVINQGLITEEKVKIVFYDSDKK' A
#
# COMPACT_ATOMS: atom_id res chain seq x y z
N VAL A 1 -4.77 5.48 -2.16
CA VAL A 1 -4.62 4.09 -2.68
C VAL A 1 -4.24 4.18 -4.14
N PHE A 2 -3.18 3.48 -4.53
CA PHE A 2 -2.66 3.47 -5.90
C PHE A 2 -2.63 2.05 -6.46
N ARG A 3 -2.88 1.92 -7.76
CA ARG A 3 -2.71 0.67 -8.51
C ARG A 3 -1.59 0.86 -9.52
N GLY A 4 -0.48 0.17 -9.32
CA GLY A 4 0.64 0.22 -10.25
C GLY A 4 0.32 -0.50 -11.56
N ILE A 5 1.01 -0.12 -12.63
CA ILE A 5 0.93 -0.78 -13.95
C ILE A 5 1.94 -1.94 -14.10
N THR A 6 2.85 -2.09 -13.14
CA THR A 6 3.89 -3.13 -13.07
C THR A 6 4.47 -3.14 -11.65
N GLY A 7 4.92 -4.30 -11.18
CA GLY A 7 5.58 -4.46 -9.88
C GLY A 7 6.73 -5.45 -9.90
N PHE A 8 7.73 -5.21 -9.07
CA PHE A 8 8.89 -6.09 -8.86
C PHE A 8 9.14 -6.23 -7.36
N GLY A 9 9.37 -7.45 -6.88
CA GLY A 9 9.49 -7.75 -5.45
C GLY A 9 10.56 -8.80 -5.15
N LYS A 10 10.66 -9.18 -3.87
CA LYS A 10 11.70 -10.08 -3.32
C LYS A 10 11.83 -11.44 -4.02
N HIS A 11 10.81 -11.89 -4.73
CA HIS A 11 10.85 -13.13 -5.53
C HIS A 11 11.40 -12.93 -6.95
N SER A 12 11.92 -11.75 -7.28
CA SER A 12 12.52 -11.40 -8.58
C SER A 12 11.66 -11.70 -9.80
N ARG A 13 10.34 -11.79 -9.62
CA ARG A 13 9.37 -11.94 -10.70
C ARG A 13 8.86 -10.56 -11.09
N ILE A 14 9.02 -10.23 -12.36
CA ILE A 14 8.36 -9.08 -12.96
C ILE A 14 6.87 -9.45 -13.09
N HIS A 15 6.02 -8.76 -12.33
CA HIS A 15 4.58 -8.82 -12.54
C HIS A 15 4.23 -7.85 -13.68
N THR A 16 4.21 -8.34 -14.92
CA THR A 16 3.77 -7.62 -16.12
C THR A 16 2.58 -8.30 -16.78
N THR A 17 1.78 -7.50 -17.49
CA THR A 17 0.68 -7.95 -18.35
C THR A 17 1.28 -8.65 -19.59
N SER A 18 1.51 -9.96 -19.51
CA SER A 18 1.54 -10.79 -20.72
C SER A 18 0.08 -10.97 -21.16
N ILE A 19 -0.18 -10.75 -22.46
CA ILE A 19 -1.49 -10.59 -23.12
C ILE A 19 -2.51 -11.73 -22.81
N LEU A 20 -2.08 -12.84 -22.23
CA LEU A 20 -2.92 -13.98 -21.83
C LEU A 20 -3.29 -14.04 -20.33
N ARG A 21 -2.84 -13.11 -19.49
CA ARG A 21 -3.27 -12.97 -18.08
C ARG A 21 -3.85 -11.58 -17.83
N LEU A 22 -5.02 -11.35 -18.39
CA LEU A 22 -5.81 -10.16 -18.09
C LEU A 22 -6.11 -10.10 -16.58
N SER A 23 -5.44 -9.16 -15.90
CA SER A 23 -5.96 -8.35 -14.78
C SER A 23 -5.87 -8.78 -13.30
N THR A 24 -5.24 -9.89 -12.90
CA THR A 24 -5.40 -10.34 -11.49
C THR A 24 -4.28 -10.03 -10.48
N ASP A 25 -3.02 -9.75 -10.89
CA ASP A 25 -1.88 -9.57 -9.96
C ASP A 25 -1.20 -8.19 -10.06
N MET A 26 -1.97 -7.13 -10.32
CA MET A 26 -1.40 -5.79 -10.35
C MET A 26 -1.01 -5.32 -8.94
N PRO A 27 0.20 -4.76 -8.73
CA PRO A 27 0.61 -4.32 -7.41
C PRO A 27 -0.30 -3.19 -6.90
N ILE A 28 -0.74 -3.32 -5.66
CA ILE A 28 -1.52 -2.31 -4.96
C ILE A 28 -0.61 -1.67 -3.91
N LEU A 29 -0.52 -0.34 -3.93
CA LEU A 29 0.14 0.44 -2.90
C LEU A 29 -0.93 1.17 -2.08
N ILE A 30 -0.95 0.89 -0.78
CA ILE A 30 -1.82 1.56 0.17
C ILE A 30 -0.93 2.43 1.05
N GLU A 31 -1.15 3.74 1.00
CA GLU A 31 -0.50 4.72 1.88
C GLU A 31 -1.56 5.24 2.84
N VAL A 32 -1.22 5.24 4.13
CA VAL A 32 -2.06 5.71 5.23
C VAL A 32 -1.24 6.71 6.03
N SER A 33 -1.81 7.89 6.26
CA SER A 33 -1.20 8.92 7.11
C SER A 33 -2.17 9.27 8.21
N ASP A 34 -1.77 9.04 9.46
CA ASP A 34 -2.59 9.27 10.64
C ASP A 34 -1.67 9.51 11.86
N LEU A 35 -2.28 9.69 13.03
CA LEU A 35 -1.59 9.71 14.32
C LEU A 35 -0.89 8.37 14.59
N GLU A 36 0.26 8.44 15.25
CA GLU A 36 1.08 7.28 15.65
C GLU A 36 0.26 6.24 16.41
N GLU A 37 -0.59 6.68 17.35
CA GLU A 37 -1.48 5.80 18.13
C GLU A 37 -2.46 4.99 17.26
N ASN A 38 -2.92 5.57 16.14
CA ASN A 38 -3.83 4.89 15.23
C ASN A 38 -3.07 3.87 14.37
N ILE A 39 -1.84 4.18 13.96
CA ILE A 39 -0.96 3.27 13.22
C ILE A 39 -0.58 2.07 14.08
N ASP A 40 -0.19 2.31 15.34
CA ASP A 40 0.16 1.25 16.28
C ASP A 40 -1.02 0.31 16.57
N ARG A 41 -2.25 0.84 16.58
CA ARG A 41 -3.46 0.04 16.77
C ARG A 41 -3.71 -0.95 15.63
N ILE A 42 -3.38 -0.58 14.39
CA ILE A 42 -3.62 -1.44 13.22
C ILE A 42 -2.44 -2.37 12.92
N ARG A 43 -1.22 -2.06 13.40
CA ARG A 43 0.00 -2.82 13.11
C ARG A 43 -0.14 -4.34 13.39
N PRO A 44 -0.65 -4.80 14.54
CA PRO A 44 -0.82 -6.25 14.77
C PRO A 44 -1.71 -6.91 13.73
N LYS A 45 -2.73 -6.21 13.24
CA LYS A 45 -3.64 -6.75 12.24
C LYS A 45 -2.99 -6.81 10.85
N LEU A 46 -2.14 -5.84 10.53
CA LEU A 46 -1.37 -5.85 9.29
C LEU A 46 -0.41 -7.04 9.27
N ASP A 47 0.25 -7.35 10.39
CA ASP A 47 1.17 -8.49 10.50
C ASP A 47 0.45 -9.84 10.31
N GLU A 48 -0.80 -9.98 10.77
CA GLU A 48 -1.62 -11.17 10.53
C GLU A 48 -2.05 -11.33 9.06
N VAL A 49 -2.35 -10.22 8.38
CA VAL A 49 -2.97 -10.22 7.05
C VAL A 49 -1.91 -10.24 5.95
N ILE A 50 -0.79 -9.55 6.14
CA ILE A 50 0.27 -9.38 5.15
C ILE A 50 1.27 -10.53 5.28
N ASN A 51 0.93 -11.66 4.68
CA ASN A 51 1.81 -12.84 4.63
C ASN A 51 3.03 -12.66 3.72
N GLN A 52 2.90 -11.83 2.66
CA GLN A 52 3.97 -11.49 1.74
C GLN A 52 3.75 -10.06 1.21
N GLY A 53 4.76 -9.21 1.32
CA GLY A 53 4.66 -7.82 0.90
C GLY A 53 5.81 -6.96 1.42
N LEU A 54 5.62 -5.66 1.32
CA LEU A 54 6.49 -4.65 1.90
C LEU A 54 5.61 -3.68 2.67
N ILE A 55 5.96 -3.43 3.93
CA ILE A 55 5.38 -2.38 4.76
C ILE A 55 6.52 -1.40 5.05
N THR A 56 6.27 -0.11 4.82
CA THR A 56 7.20 0.98 5.13
C THR A 56 6.49 1.99 6.00
N GLU A 57 7.23 2.61 6.91
CA GLU A 57 6.72 3.63 7.81
C GLU A 57 7.64 4.84 7.75
N GLU A 58 7.05 6.01 7.51
CA GLU A 58 7.76 7.25 7.30
C GLU A 58 7.03 8.37 8.04
N LYS A 59 7.77 9.28 8.67
CA LYS A 59 7.18 10.46 9.31
C LYS A 59 6.77 11.46 8.23
N VAL A 60 5.49 11.80 8.19
CA VAL A 60 4.95 12.80 7.26
C VAL A 60 4.55 14.08 7.98
N LYS A 61 4.68 15.22 7.31
CA LYS A 61 4.15 16.50 7.76
C LYS A 61 2.94 16.87 6.92
N ILE A 62 1.79 17.01 7.57
CA ILE A 62 0.58 17.49 6.91
C ILE A 62 0.69 19.01 6.70
N VAL A 63 0.87 19.44 5.45
CA VAL A 63 0.99 20.87 5.10
C VAL A 63 -0.38 21.51 4.88
N PHE A 64 -1.34 20.73 4.39
CA PHE A 64 -2.70 21.16 4.14
C PHE A 64 -3.64 19.98 4.37
N TYR A 65 -4.68 20.21 5.16
CA TYR A 65 -5.74 19.24 5.42
C TYR A 65 -7.02 20.02 5.65
N ASP A 66 -7.93 19.91 4.71
CA ASP A 66 -9.22 20.58 4.76
C ASP A 66 -10.33 19.55 4.56
N SER A 67 -11.44 19.78 5.24
CA SER A 67 -12.66 19.02 5.05
C SER A 67 -13.67 19.97 4.45
N ASP A 68 -13.97 19.82 3.16
CA ASP A 68 -15.15 20.47 2.58
C ASP A 68 -16.38 20.01 3.38
N LYS A 69 -16.88 20.87 4.25
CA LYS A 69 -18.21 20.70 4.84
C LYS A 69 -19.23 21.21 3.83
N LYS A 70 -19.84 20.29 3.09
CA LYS A 70 -21.22 20.46 2.61
C LYS A 70 -22.11 19.44 3.30
#